data_AF-A8LSR6-F1
#
_entry.id   AF-A8LSR6-F1
#
_cell.length_a   1.000
_cell.length_b   1.000
_cell.length_c   1.000
_cell.angle_alpha   90.00
_cell.angle_beta   90.00
_cell.angle_gamma   90.00
#
_symmetry.space_group_name_H-M   'P 1'
#
loop_
_entity.id
_entity.type
_entity.pdbx_description
1 polymer ?
#
loop_
_entity_poly.entity_id
_entity_poly.type
_entity_poly.pdbx_seq_one_letter_code
_entity_poly.pdbx_strand_id
1 'polypeptide(L)'
;MRESIADSLDLPLEEVVLIRTPGAGCYGHNGADDAAFEATLVAMSMPGSPVLLKWTREEERAWEPYCTAVAAELRATPDAEGGRFRLFRRSHQRNASRRP
;
A
#
# COMPACT_ATOMS: atom_id res chain seq x y z
N MET A 1 2.48 6.04 10.83
CA MET A 1 1.47 5.28 11.58
C MET A 1 1.17 5.87 12.97
N ARG A 2 2.06 5.80 13.98
CA ARG A 2 1.75 6.35 15.34
C ARG A 2 1.31 7.81 15.30
N GLU A 3 2.09 8.66 14.62
CA GLU A 3 1.75 10.08 14.42
C GLU A 3 0.45 10.25 13.63
N SER A 4 0.25 9.43 12.59
CA SER A 4 -0.96 9.44 11.77
C SER A 4 -2.22 9.09 12.57
N ILE A 5 -2.14 8.14 13.50
CA ILE A 5 -3.24 7.81 14.42
C ILE A 5 -3.54 8.98 15.34
N ALA A 6 -2.51 9.54 15.98
CA ALA A 6 -2.64 10.67 16.90
C ALA A 6 -3.32 11.87 16.21
N ASP A 7 -2.83 12.23 15.03
CA ASP A 7 -3.37 13.30 14.20
C ASP A 7 -4.82 13.03 13.74
N SER A 8 -5.10 11.82 13.25
CA SER A 8 -6.44 11.48 12.73
C SER A 8 -7.52 11.41 13.81
N LEU A 9 -7.13 11.17 15.08
CA LEU A 9 -8.05 11.03 16.20
C LEU A 9 -8.01 12.22 17.17
N ASP A 10 -7.25 13.28 16.84
CA ASP A 10 -7.02 14.45 17.70
C ASP A 10 -6.54 14.06 19.11
N LEU A 11 -5.65 13.08 19.18
CA LEU A 11 -5.07 12.57 20.43
C LEU A 11 -3.66 13.11 20.64
N PRO A 12 -3.27 13.45 21.88
CA PRO A 12 -1.88 13.70 22.22
C PRO A 12 -1.01 12.48 21.88
N LEU A 13 0.20 12.71 21.35
CA LEU A 13 1.07 11.64 20.88
C LEU A 13 1.45 10.68 22.01
N GLU A 14 1.55 11.17 23.25
CA GLU A 14 1.81 10.44 24.47
C GLU A 14 0.73 9.41 24.82
N GLU A 15 -0.52 9.61 24.37
CA GLU A 15 -1.63 8.68 24.61
C GLU A 15 -1.67 7.52 23.60
N VAL A 16 -0.94 7.61 22.50
CA VAL A 16 -0.94 6.59 21.44
C VAL A 16 0.27 5.68 21.54
N VAL A 17 0.13 4.44 21.99
CA VAL A 17 1.26 3.49 22.00
C VAL A 17 1.17 2.54 20.80
N LEU A 18 2.21 2.54 19.95
CA LEU A 18 2.34 1.61 18.82
C LEU A 18 3.39 0.53 19.12
N ILE A 19 2.98 -0.73 19.09
CA ILE A 19 3.85 -1.89 19.27
C ILE A 19 3.94 -2.65 17.95
N ARG A 20 5.15 -2.77 17.39
CA ARG A 20 5.39 -3.53 16.16
C ARG A 20 5.77 -4.97 16.51
N THR A 21 5.15 -5.92 15.81
CA THR A 21 5.48 -7.34 15.89
C THR A 21 5.94 -7.87 14.53
N PRO A 22 6.97 -8.74 14.45
CA PRO A 22 7.34 -9.40 13.21
C PRO A 22 6.18 -10.23 12.64
N GLY A 23 5.81 -9.98 11.38
CA GLY A 23 4.83 -10.77 10.64
C GLY A 23 5.46 -11.84 9.75
N ALA A 24 4.63 -12.58 8.99
CA ALA A 24 5.06 -13.65 8.07
C ALA A 24 5.83 -13.15 6.81
N GLY A 25 6.12 -11.84 6.73
CA GLY A 25 6.70 -11.20 5.55
C GLY A 25 5.65 -10.74 4.53
N CYS A 26 6.05 -9.81 3.67
CA CYS A 26 5.25 -9.30 2.55
C CYS A 26 6.17 -8.90 1.39
N TYR A 27 5.65 -8.92 0.16
CA TYR A 27 6.40 -8.55 -1.05
C TYR A 27 6.24 -7.05 -1.37
N GLY A 28 6.17 -6.20 -0.35
CA GLY A 28 5.84 -4.78 -0.48
C GLY A 28 5.16 -4.25 0.77
N HIS A 29 4.25 -3.28 0.60
CA HIS A 29 3.34 -2.85 1.67
C HIS A 29 2.19 -3.87 1.80
N ASN A 30 1.74 -4.14 3.02
CA ASN A 30 0.53 -4.94 3.28
C ASN A 30 -0.47 -4.09 4.08
N GLY A 31 -1.68 -4.59 4.30
CA GLY A 31 -2.72 -3.85 5.02
C GLY A 31 -2.61 -3.84 6.55
N ALA A 32 -1.43 -4.10 7.12
CA ALA A 32 -1.28 -4.19 8.57
C ALA A 32 -1.54 -2.85 9.27
N ASP A 33 -1.05 -1.75 8.68
CA ASP A 33 -1.25 -0.40 9.21
C ASP A 33 -2.73 0.02 9.09
N ASP A 34 -3.40 -0.36 7.99
CA ASP A 34 -4.83 -0.11 7.76
C ASP A 34 -5.69 -0.85 8.79
N ALA A 35 -5.47 -2.17 8.94
CA ALA A 35 -6.19 -3.01 9.91
C ALA A 35 -6.02 -2.50 11.35
N ALA A 36 -4.84 -2.00 11.70
CA ALA A 36 -4.58 -1.45 13.03
C ALA A 36 -5.23 -0.06 13.23
N PHE A 37 -5.32 0.77 12.19
CA PHE A 37 -6.09 2.00 12.24
C PHE A 37 -7.60 1.73 12.41
N GLU A 38 -8.15 0.79 11.63
CA GLU A 38 -9.55 0.34 11.76
C GLU A 38 -9.85 -0.21 13.16
N ALA A 39 -8.96 -1.05 13.71
CA ALA A 39 -9.09 -1.56 15.07
C ALA A 39 -9.14 -0.43 16.11
N THR A 40 -8.34 0.62 15.90
CA THR A 40 -8.33 1.81 16.76
C THR A 40 -9.68 2.53 16.71
N LEU A 41 -10.25 2.73 15.52
CA LEU A 41 -11.58 3.36 15.36
C LEU A 41 -12.69 2.58 16.07
N VAL A 42 -12.67 1.25 15.95
CA VAL A 42 -13.64 0.38 16.64
C VAL A 42 -13.45 0.45 18.15
N ALA A 43 -12.21 0.42 18.64
CA ALA A 43 -11.92 0.53 20.07
C ALA A 43 -12.37 1.86 20.67
N MET A 44 -12.19 2.97 19.95
CA MET A 44 -12.68 4.29 20.36
C MET A 44 -14.21 4.33 20.50
N SER A 45 -14.92 3.53 19.71
CA SER A 45 -16.38 3.39 19.77
C SER A 45 -16.86 2.42 20.86
N MET A 46 -15.96 1.63 21.46
CA MET A 46 -16.25 0.64 22.49
C MET A 46 -15.32 0.79 23.72
N PRO A 47 -15.48 1.88 24.50
CA PRO A 47 -14.60 2.17 25.63
C PRO A 47 -14.47 1.00 26.61
N GLY A 48 -13.22 0.72 27.03
CA GLY A 48 -12.91 -0.35 27.98
C GLY A 48 -12.86 -1.76 27.39
N SER A 49 -13.09 -1.92 26.08
CA SER A 49 -13.04 -3.22 25.39
C SER A 49 -11.82 -3.32 24.48
N PRO A 50 -10.86 -4.24 24.74
CA PRO A 50 -9.79 -4.53 23.79
C PRO A 50 -10.35 -5.11 22.48
N VAL A 51 -9.87 -4.60 21.34
CA VAL A 51 -10.31 -5.03 20.00
C VAL A 51 -9.19 -5.77 19.28
N LEU A 52 -9.49 -6.97 18.78
CA LEU A 52 -8.64 -7.70 17.83
C LEU A 52 -9.32 -7.71 16.47
N LEU A 53 -8.72 -7.02 15.51
CA LEU A 53 -9.17 -7.03 14.12
C LEU A 53 -8.25 -7.93 13.29
N LYS A 54 -8.87 -8.80 12.48
CA LYS A 54 -8.16 -9.67 11.56
C LYS A 54 -8.91 -9.70 10.24
N TRP A 55 -8.27 -9.26 9.18
CA TRP A 55 -8.78 -9.50 7.85
C TRP A 55 -8.71 -10.98 7.51
N THR A 56 -9.76 -11.44 6.85
CA THR A 56 -9.75 -12.67 6.08
C THR A 56 -8.83 -12.52 4.87
N ARG A 57 -8.44 -13.65 4.27
CA ARG A 57 -7.61 -13.63 3.05
C ARG A 57 -8.31 -12.93 1.89
N GLU A 58 -9.63 -12.97 1.83
CA GLU A 58 -10.40 -12.31 0.78
C GLU A 58 -10.42 -10.79 0.97
N GLU A 59 -10.66 -10.31 2.20
CA GLU A 59 -10.60 -8.89 2.54
C GLU A 59 -9.19 -8.32 2.32
N GLU A 60 -8.16 -9.04 2.74
CA GLU A 60 -6.77 -8.64 2.49
C GLU A 60 -6.55 -8.42 0.99
N ARG A 61 -6.96 -9.35 0.13
CA ARG A 61 -6.82 -9.16 -1.32
C ARG A 61 -7.72 -8.04 -1.85
N ALA A 62 -8.87 -7.78 -1.28
CA ALA A 62 -9.75 -6.73 -1.78
C ALA A 62 -9.18 -5.32 -1.50
N TRP A 63 -8.48 -5.15 -0.37
CA TRP A 63 -8.11 -3.84 0.16
C TRP A 63 -6.61 -3.59 0.29
N GLU A 64 -5.77 -4.62 0.17
CA GLU A 64 -4.31 -4.45 0.21
C GLU A 64 -3.80 -3.61 -0.98
N PRO A 65 -2.70 -2.85 -0.79
CA PRO A 65 -2.12 -2.06 -1.86
C PRO A 65 -1.58 -2.94 -2.99
N TYR A 66 -2.03 -2.64 -4.21
CA TYR A 66 -1.51 -3.26 -5.42
C TYR A 66 -0.38 -2.44 -6.04
N CYS A 67 0.58 -3.12 -6.64
CA CYS A 67 1.55 -2.46 -7.51
C CYS A 67 0.82 -1.66 -8.59
N THR A 68 1.29 -0.44 -8.84
CA THR A 68 0.72 0.43 -9.86
C THR A 68 0.79 -0.26 -11.24
N ALA A 69 -0.33 -0.29 -11.95
CA ALA A 69 -0.33 -0.77 -13.33
C ALA A 69 0.51 0.18 -14.20
N VAL A 70 1.50 -0.36 -14.92
CA VAL A 70 2.37 0.40 -15.80
C VAL A 70 2.24 -0.10 -17.23
N ALA A 71 1.94 0.82 -18.15
CA ALA A 71 2.08 0.61 -19.59
C ALA A 71 3.33 1.36 -20.09
N ALA A 72 4.22 0.66 -20.80
CA ALA A 72 5.45 1.23 -21.33
C ALA A 72 5.67 0.81 -22.79
N GLU A 73 5.97 1.77 -23.66
CA GLU A 73 6.45 1.52 -25.01
C GLU A 73 7.99 1.55 -25.00
N LEU A 74 8.61 0.47 -25.48
CA LEU A 74 10.06 0.31 -25.54
C LEU A 74 10.48 0.19 -27.00
N ARG A 75 11.42 1.03 -27.44
CA ARG A 75 12.05 0.93 -28.77
C ARG A 75 13.54 0.68 -28.61
N ALA A 76 14.05 -0.32 -29.29
CA ALA A 76 15.44 -0.74 -29.20
C ALA A 76 16.03 -0.89 -30.61
N THR A 77 17.22 -0.34 -30.82
CA THR A 77 17.98 -0.52 -32.07
C THR A 77 19.23 -1.33 -31.78
N PRO A 78 19.49 -2.46 -32.47
CA PRO A 78 20.69 -3.26 -32.25
C PRO A 78 21.96 -2.48 -32.65
N ASP A 79 23.09 -2.76 -31.98
CA ASP A 79 24.40 -2.29 -32.41
C ASP A 79 24.94 -3.12 -33.59
N ALA A 80 25.90 -2.54 -34.32
CA ALA A 80 26.40 -3.13 -35.57
C ALA A 80 27.21 -4.42 -35.36
N GLU A 81 27.81 -4.59 -34.19
CA GLU A 81 28.64 -5.76 -33.86
C GLU A 81 27.82 -6.94 -33.30
N GLY A 82 26.54 -6.72 -32.99
CA GLY A 82 25.69 -7.71 -32.35
C GLY A 82 26.00 -7.85 -30.85
N GLY A 83 24.96 -7.83 -30.03
CA GLY A 83 25.07 -8.09 -28.58
C GLY A 83 24.67 -6.93 -27.69
N ARG A 84 24.43 -5.73 -28.22
CA ARG A 84 23.83 -4.62 -27.45
C ARG A 84 22.68 -3.97 -28.19
N PHE A 85 21.74 -3.41 -27.43
CA PHE A 85 20.68 -2.58 -27.97
C PHE A 85 20.84 -1.15 -27.45
N ARG A 86 20.73 -0.16 -28.35
CA ARG A 86 20.45 1.22 -27.98
C ARG A 86 18.95 1.33 -27.70
N LEU A 87 18.59 1.40 -26.42
CA LEU A 87 17.20 1.58 -25.99
C LEU A 87 16.84 3.07 -26.02
N PHE A 88 15.76 3.41 -26.71
CA PHE A 88 15.07 4.69 -26.55
C PHE A 88 13.70 4.44 -25.90
N ARG A 89 13.49 5.05 -24.74
CA ARG A 89 12.23 4.99 -24.00
C ARG A 89 11.44 6.26 -24.24
N ARG A 90 10.21 6.16 -24.73
CA ARG A 90 9.25 7.27 -24.72
C ARG A 90 8.17 6.94 -23.69
N SER A 91 8.02 7.78 -22.67
CA SER A 91 7.01 7.60 -21.62
C SER A 91 5.73 8.38 -21.91
N HIS A 92 4.62 7.79 -21.42
CA HIS A 92 3.26 8.31 -21.24
C HIS A 92 2.27 8.22 -22.43
N GLN A 93 1.45 7.16 -22.43
CA GLN A 93 0.03 7.29 -22.77
C GLN A 93 -0.75 7.44 -21.46
N ARG A 94 -1.29 8.64 -21.20
CA ARG A 94 -2.41 8.77 -20.25
C ARG A 94 -3.59 8.08 -20.90
N ASN A 95 -4.10 7.04 -20.27
CA ASN A 95 -5.39 6.46 -20.61
C ASN A 95 -6.46 7.52 -20.26
N ALA A 96 -6.85 8.33 -21.24
CA ALA A 96 -8.09 9.09 -21.15
C ALA A 96 -9.23 8.07 -21.22
N SER A 97 -9.85 7.84 -20.07
CA SER A 97 -11.18 7.27 -19.86
C SER A 97 -11.88 6.69 -21.10
N ARG A 98 -11.91 5.37 -21.20
CA ARG A 98 -13.04 4.66 -21.79
C ARG A 98 -13.52 3.62 -20.79
N ARG A 99 -14.52 3.99 -19.99
CA ARG A 99 -15.53 3.04 -19.52
C ARG A 99 -16.77 3.21 -20.42
N PRO A 100 -17.50 2.13 -20.73
CA PRO A 100 -18.74 2.18 -21.50
C PRO A 100 -19.83 3.00 -20.79
#